data_AF-A0A060XY71-F1
#
_entry.id   AF-A0A060XY71-F1
#
_cell.length_a   1.000
_cell.length_b   1.000
_cell.length_c   1.000
_cell.angle_alpha   90.00
_cell.angle_beta   90.00
_cell.angle_gamma   90.00
#
_symmetry.space_group_name_H-M   'P 1'
#
loop_
_entity.id
_entity.type
_entity.pdbx_description
1 polymer ?
#
loop_
_entity_poly.entity_id
_entity_poly.type
_entity_poly.pdbx_seq_one_letter_code
_entity_poly.pdbx_strand_id
1 'polypeptide(L)'
;MDNEVKTTVNTFNDIGPEFKFSLKVSTGNFPVNIAYLTVSLPSDTAGGNPLLYVTGVNTAPAGDVSCEVASLVNPLKISEKPYTPSFSKENLMSTEELNCKTAKCQPMKCVLKDMGMMSDFFVNVTTRIWNGTFAASSFQSTVLTVSTEIETSQPELLVISHKHLTVGVTISKPGVKGEIPVGVIVGSVIGGLLLLALVIGLLWKFGFFRRKYQQLMKNTDEDQAETEGLQENAAA
;
A
#
# COMPACT_ATOMS: atom_id res chain seq x y z
N MET A 1 19.41 -4.09 0.76
CA MET A 1 18.91 -3.94 2.14
C MET A 1 18.01 -5.13 2.36
N ASP A 2 18.55 -6.15 3.00
CA ASP A 2 17.89 -7.44 3.16
C ASP A 2 16.72 -7.28 4.14
N ASN A 3 15.50 -7.21 3.61
CA ASN A 3 14.25 -7.18 4.39
C ASN A 3 13.89 -8.60 4.83
N GLU A 4 14.82 -9.29 5.48
CA GLU A 4 14.54 -10.59 6.08
C GLU A 4 13.85 -10.36 7.43
N VAL A 5 12.66 -10.92 7.60
CA VAL A 5 11.91 -10.82 8.85
C VAL A 5 12.67 -11.58 9.92
N LYS A 6 13.15 -10.87 10.94
CA LYS A 6 13.83 -11.49 12.07
C LYS A 6 12.82 -12.19 12.97
N THR A 7 13.12 -13.44 13.31
CA THR A 7 12.32 -14.25 14.25
C THR A 7 12.44 -13.75 15.69
N THR A 8 13.55 -13.09 16.03
CA THR A 8 13.76 -12.46 17.34
C THR A 8 14.23 -11.03 17.16
N VAL A 9 13.56 -10.10 17.84
CA VAL A 9 13.79 -8.66 17.81
C VAL A 9 14.59 -8.29 19.05
N ASN A 10 15.81 -7.82 18.85
CA ASN A 10 16.68 -7.35 19.93
C ASN A 10 16.76 -5.83 19.95
N THR A 11 16.70 -5.19 18.78
CA THR A 11 16.80 -3.74 18.61
C THR A 11 15.61 -3.21 17.81
N PHE A 12 15.36 -1.90 17.86
CA PHE A 12 14.32 -1.27 17.05
C PHE A 12 14.52 -1.43 15.53
N ASN A 13 15.77 -1.61 15.08
CA ASN A 13 16.07 -1.86 13.67
C ASN A 13 15.59 -3.24 13.20
N ASP A 14 15.44 -4.20 14.13
CA ASP A 14 14.95 -5.54 13.81
C ASP A 14 13.43 -5.57 13.54
N ILE A 15 12.71 -4.53 13.94
CA ILE A 15 11.26 -4.38 13.72
C ILE A 15 10.97 -4.07 12.25
N GLY A 16 11.74 -3.13 11.68
CA GLY A 16 11.57 -2.65 10.30
C GLY A 16 11.97 -1.18 10.13
N PRO A 17 11.54 -0.55 9.02
CA PRO A 17 11.93 0.80 8.67
C PRO A 17 11.37 1.83 9.65
N GLU A 18 12.09 2.93 9.77
CA GLU A 18 11.70 4.05 10.62
C GLU A 18 10.70 4.95 9.90
N PHE A 19 9.62 5.30 10.59
CA PHE A 19 8.63 6.27 10.14
C PHE A 19 8.54 7.40 11.16
N LYS A 20 9.04 8.57 10.78
CA LYS A 20 9.11 9.78 11.59
C LYS A 20 8.14 10.82 11.04
N PHE A 21 7.34 11.40 11.92
CA PHE A 21 6.47 12.52 11.58
C PHE A 21 6.50 13.59 12.67
N SER A 22 6.33 14.85 12.25
CA SER A 22 6.31 16.02 13.12
C SER A 22 4.98 16.71 12.96
N LEU A 23 4.29 16.95 14.07
CA LEU A 23 3.04 17.69 14.11
C LEU A 23 3.34 19.10 14.58
N LYS A 24 3.02 20.08 13.75
CA LYS A 24 3.17 21.50 14.07
C LYS A 24 1.81 22.08 14.43
N VAL A 25 1.71 22.70 15.60
CA VAL A 25 0.54 23.45 16.05
C VAL A 25 0.95 24.92 16.20
N SER A 26 0.25 25.80 15.49
CA SER A 26 0.53 27.24 15.50
C SER A 26 -0.65 28.02 16.02
N THR A 27 -0.37 29.06 16.82
CA THR A 27 -1.37 30.05 17.22
C THR A 27 -1.40 31.24 16.26
N GLY A 28 -2.56 31.90 16.20
CA GLY A 28 -2.73 33.14 15.43
C GLY A 28 -2.48 34.40 16.27
N ASN A 29 -3.26 35.44 15.98
CA ASN A 29 -3.17 36.76 16.62
C ASN A 29 -3.73 36.81 18.05
N PHE A 30 -4.25 35.70 18.58
CA PHE A 30 -4.79 35.61 19.93
C PHE A 30 -4.13 34.45 20.67
N PRO A 31 -3.79 34.62 21.96
CA PRO A 31 -3.24 33.55 22.75
C PRO A 31 -4.30 32.48 23.03
N VAL A 32 -3.86 31.24 23.14
CA VAL A 32 -4.70 30.09 23.51
C VAL A 32 -4.17 29.54 24.83
N ASN A 33 -5.01 29.53 25.86
CA ASN A 33 -4.58 29.06 27.19
C ASN A 33 -4.19 27.58 27.17
N ILE A 34 -5.06 26.74 26.59
CA ILE A 34 -4.85 25.29 26.53
C ILE A 34 -5.50 24.68 25.30
N ALA A 35 -4.78 23.77 24.66
CA ALA A 35 -5.24 22.92 23.58
C ALA A 35 -4.88 21.45 23.84
N TYR A 36 -5.73 20.57 23.33
CA TYR A 36 -5.61 19.11 23.43
C TYR A 36 -5.39 18.54 22.04
N LEU A 37 -4.21 17.97 21.82
CA LEU A 37 -3.88 17.27 20.58
C LEU A 37 -3.99 15.76 20.83
N THR A 38 -4.86 15.09 20.09
CA THR A 38 -5.00 13.64 20.09
C THR A 38 -4.42 13.08 18.80
N VAL A 39 -3.44 12.18 18.92
CA VAL A 39 -2.84 11.45 17.80
C VAL A 39 -3.29 9.99 17.90
N SER A 40 -3.99 9.50 16.89
CA SER A 40 -4.47 8.11 16.87
C SER A 40 -3.57 7.28 15.96
N LEU A 41 -2.78 6.40 16.56
CA LEU A 41 -1.80 5.58 15.85
C LEU A 41 -2.35 4.16 15.62
N PRO A 42 -2.40 3.66 14.37
CA PRO A 42 -2.75 2.27 14.10
C PRO A 42 -1.67 1.33 14.65
N SER A 43 -1.95 0.73 15.81
CA SER A 43 -1.03 -0.13 16.55
C SER A 43 -1.07 -1.56 16.01
N ASP A 44 -2.25 -2.05 15.65
CA ASP A 44 -2.47 -3.44 15.22
C ASP A 44 -3.53 -3.51 14.13
N THR A 45 -3.42 -4.48 13.23
CA THR A 45 -4.46 -4.80 12.26
C THR A 45 -5.73 -5.26 12.99
N ALA A 46 -6.86 -5.30 12.27
CA ALA A 46 -8.08 -5.92 12.79
C ALA A 46 -7.84 -7.38 13.26
N GLY A 47 -7.00 -8.13 12.53
CA GLY A 47 -6.61 -9.51 12.85
C GLY A 47 -5.55 -9.65 13.96
N GLY A 48 -4.99 -8.54 14.45
CA GLY A 48 -4.10 -8.51 15.62
C GLY A 48 -2.60 -8.61 15.31
N ASN A 49 -2.20 -8.49 14.05
CA ASN A 49 -0.79 -8.30 13.70
C ASN A 49 -0.35 -6.86 14.03
N PRO A 50 0.86 -6.64 14.59
CA PRO A 50 1.29 -5.31 14.96
C PRO A 50 1.65 -4.46 13.72
N LEU A 51 1.43 -3.15 13.75
CA LEU A 51 1.62 -2.22 12.63
C LEU A 51 2.67 -1.15 12.93
N LEU A 52 2.31 -0.11 13.69
CA LEU A 52 3.22 0.93 14.14
C LEU A 52 3.68 0.68 15.57
N TYR A 53 5.00 0.79 15.77
CA TYR A 53 5.63 0.70 17.08
C TYR A 53 6.27 2.02 17.45
N VAL A 54 5.82 2.67 18.51
CA VAL A 54 6.36 3.97 18.93
C VAL A 54 7.65 3.77 19.72
N THR A 55 8.74 4.37 19.24
CA THR A 55 10.07 4.27 19.86
C THR A 55 10.48 5.55 20.58
N GLY A 56 9.84 6.68 20.27
CA GLY A 56 10.12 7.94 20.97
C GLY A 56 9.17 9.06 20.60
N VAL A 57 8.97 9.98 21.55
CA VAL A 57 8.17 11.19 21.39
C VAL A 57 8.97 12.34 22.00
N ASN A 58 9.21 13.39 21.21
CA ASN A 58 9.91 14.58 21.65
C ASN A 58 9.04 15.81 21.36
N THR A 59 9.06 16.79 22.25
CA THR A 59 8.25 18.00 22.11
C THR A 59 9.10 19.26 22.13
N ALA A 60 8.61 20.33 21.48
CA ALA A 60 9.25 21.64 21.52
C ALA A 60 8.19 22.76 21.43
N PRO A 61 8.33 23.89 22.13
CA PRO A 61 9.29 24.15 23.22
C PRO A 61 9.10 23.21 24.43
N ALA A 62 10.18 22.96 25.16
CA ALA A 62 10.16 22.06 26.32
C ALA A 62 9.38 22.69 27.48
N GLY A 63 8.48 21.94 28.10
CA GLY A 63 7.66 22.39 29.24
C GLY A 63 6.23 22.78 28.86
N ASP A 64 6.04 23.39 27.69
CA ASP A 64 4.73 23.89 27.25
C ASP A 64 3.87 22.80 26.59
N VAL A 65 4.50 21.70 26.18
CA VAL A 65 3.84 20.54 25.57
C VAL A 65 4.14 19.28 26.37
N SER A 66 3.09 18.65 26.90
CA SER A 66 3.17 17.41 27.67
C SER A 66 2.33 16.32 27.02
N CYS A 67 2.91 15.14 26.77
CA CYS A 67 2.23 14.02 26.13
C CYS A 67 2.20 12.78 27.04
N GLU A 68 1.11 12.02 26.98
CA GLU A 68 0.95 10.74 27.67
C GLU A 68 1.73 9.64 26.94
N VAL A 69 2.98 9.40 27.34
CA VAL A 69 3.92 8.51 26.62
C VAL A 69 4.21 7.18 27.34
N ALA A 70 3.89 7.06 28.63
CA ALA A 70 4.38 5.98 29.49
C ALA A 70 3.94 4.57 29.05
N SER A 71 2.72 4.43 28.52
CA SER A 71 2.19 3.16 28.00
C SER A 71 2.33 3.01 26.48
N LEU A 72 2.88 4.03 25.81
CA LEU A 72 2.95 4.10 24.35
C LEU A 72 4.38 3.86 23.83
N VAL A 73 5.38 4.47 24.48
CA VAL A 73 6.77 4.40 24.04
C VAL A 73 7.42 3.12 24.54
N ASN A 74 7.90 2.30 23.60
CA ASN A 74 8.61 1.04 23.87
C ASN A 74 7.93 0.11 24.92
N PRO A 75 6.62 -0.20 24.82
CA PRO A 75 5.90 -0.99 25.84
C PRO A 75 6.44 -2.43 25.95
N LEU A 76 7.06 -2.94 24.89
CA LEU A 76 7.66 -4.28 24.85
C LEU A 76 9.06 -4.32 25.47
N LYS A 77 9.63 -3.16 25.82
CA LYS A 77 11.00 -3.01 26.34
C LYS A 77 12.05 -3.64 25.41
N ILE A 78 11.88 -3.43 24.11
CA ILE A 78 12.85 -3.83 23.10
C ILE A 78 14.15 -3.05 23.36
N SER A 79 15.29 -3.69 23.10
CA SER A 79 16.65 -3.27 23.51
C SER A 79 17.00 -3.54 24.97
N GLU A 80 16.03 -3.78 25.85
CA GLU A 80 16.30 -4.29 27.22
C GLU A 80 16.18 -5.81 27.28
N LYS A 81 15.21 -6.38 26.56
CA LYS A 81 14.99 -7.82 26.47
C LYS A 81 14.68 -8.26 25.03
N PRO A 82 15.09 -9.47 24.62
CA PRO A 82 14.66 -10.05 23.36
C PRO A 82 13.14 -10.20 23.31
N TYR A 83 12.53 -9.88 22.16
CA TYR A 83 11.11 -10.05 21.90
C TYR A 83 10.89 -10.92 20.67
N THR A 84 10.00 -11.90 20.78
CA THR A 84 9.64 -12.80 19.67
C THR A 84 8.23 -12.45 19.21
N PRO A 85 8.07 -11.69 18.11
CA PRO A 85 6.76 -11.40 17.56
C PRO A 85 6.13 -12.66 16.94
N SER A 86 4.80 -12.69 16.91
CA SER A 86 4.03 -13.67 16.14
C SER A 86 3.21 -12.92 15.08
N PHE A 87 3.19 -13.45 13.86
CA PHE A 87 2.46 -12.86 12.74
C PHE A 87 1.52 -13.91 12.14
N SER A 88 0.24 -13.57 12.09
CA SER A 88 -0.79 -14.38 11.44
C SER A 88 -0.87 -14.04 9.95
N LYS A 89 -1.23 -15.01 9.11
CA LYS A 89 -1.52 -14.73 7.70
C LYS A 89 -2.83 -13.96 7.60
N GLU A 90 -2.81 -12.81 6.93
CA GLU A 90 -3.99 -11.98 6.71
C GLU A 90 -4.13 -11.61 5.23
N ASN A 91 -5.38 -11.44 4.78
CA ASN A 91 -5.67 -10.91 3.45
C ASN A 91 -6.07 -9.44 3.54
N LEU A 92 -5.16 -8.57 3.10
CA LEU A 92 -5.31 -7.12 3.07
C LEU A 92 -5.46 -6.59 1.63
N MET A 93 -5.77 -7.45 0.66
CA MET A 93 -5.93 -7.06 -0.75
C MET A 93 -7.07 -6.05 -0.98
N SER A 94 -8.11 -6.10 -0.14
CA SER A 94 -9.24 -5.15 -0.17
C SER A 94 -9.03 -3.96 0.76
N THR A 95 -7.87 -3.84 1.43
CA THR A 95 -7.57 -2.79 2.41
C THR A 95 -6.61 -1.77 1.80
N GLU A 96 -7.19 -0.78 1.13
CA GLU A 96 -6.41 0.32 0.52
C GLU A 96 -5.72 1.21 1.56
N GLU A 97 -6.33 1.34 2.75
CA GLU A 97 -5.82 2.18 3.84
C GLU A 97 -5.89 1.46 5.20
N LEU A 98 -4.77 1.46 5.91
CA LEU A 98 -4.63 1.04 7.31
C LEU A 98 -4.66 2.28 8.20
N ASN A 99 -5.84 2.59 8.74
CA ASN A 99 -6.10 3.73 9.62
C ASN A 99 -6.98 3.29 10.80
N CYS A 100 -7.36 4.20 11.69
CA CYS A 100 -8.18 3.84 12.87
C CYS A 100 -9.63 3.41 12.57
N LYS A 101 -10.04 3.37 11.31
CA LYS A 101 -11.31 2.75 10.88
C LYS A 101 -11.13 1.28 10.52
N THR A 102 -9.95 0.90 10.01
CA THR A 102 -9.64 -0.45 9.51
C THR A 102 -8.67 -1.23 10.42
N ALA A 103 -8.04 -0.54 11.37
CA ALA A 103 -7.06 -1.06 12.31
C ALA A 103 -7.42 -0.67 13.75
N LYS A 104 -6.85 -1.39 14.71
CA LYS A 104 -6.91 -1.03 16.14
C LYS A 104 -5.90 0.08 16.38
N CYS A 105 -6.32 1.11 17.11
CA CYS A 105 -5.51 2.29 17.37
C CYS A 105 -5.22 2.50 18.84
N GLN A 106 -4.01 2.97 19.11
CA GLN A 106 -3.61 3.49 20.40
C GLN A 106 -3.56 5.02 20.34
N PRO A 107 -4.35 5.72 21.17
CA PRO A 107 -4.32 7.18 21.21
C PRO A 107 -3.13 7.68 22.03
N MET A 108 -2.51 8.75 21.56
CA MET A 108 -1.55 9.57 22.30
C MET A 108 -2.17 10.94 22.52
N LYS A 109 -2.36 11.32 23.78
CA LYS A 109 -2.89 12.64 24.14
C LYS A 109 -1.75 13.57 24.53
N CYS A 110 -1.77 14.77 23.97
CA CYS A 110 -0.86 15.85 24.31
C CYS A 110 -1.64 17.08 24.74
N VAL A 111 -1.13 17.74 25.78
CA VAL A 111 -1.64 19.01 26.28
C VAL A 111 -0.64 20.09 25.94
N LEU A 112 -1.08 21.10 25.20
CA LEU A 112 -0.33 22.31 24.89
C LEU A 112 -0.87 23.43 25.78
N LYS A 113 0.01 24.09 26.53
CA LYS A 113 -0.35 25.15 27.49
C LYS A 113 0.32 26.47 27.11
N ASP A 114 -0.22 27.55 27.65
CA ASP A 114 0.37 28.89 27.60
C ASP A 114 0.78 29.30 26.18
N MET A 115 -0.10 29.00 25.22
CA MET A 115 0.21 29.19 23.81
C MET A 115 0.10 30.67 23.46
N GLY A 116 1.25 31.36 23.44
CA GLY A 116 1.38 32.77 23.08
C GLY A 116 0.90 33.07 21.66
N MET A 117 0.82 34.35 21.28
CA MET A 117 0.47 34.74 19.92
C MET A 117 1.56 34.33 18.93
N MET A 118 1.19 33.97 17.70
CA MET A 118 2.13 33.65 16.61
C MET A 118 3.25 32.68 17.01
N SER A 119 2.91 31.69 17.83
CA SER A 119 3.85 30.75 18.44
C SER A 119 3.67 29.36 17.83
N ASP A 120 4.78 28.64 17.69
CA ASP A 120 4.84 27.31 17.08
C ASP A 120 5.22 26.25 18.12
N PHE A 121 4.45 25.17 18.14
CA PHE A 121 4.64 24.01 18.99
C PHE A 121 4.78 22.76 18.13
N PHE A 122 5.67 21.86 18.52
CA PHE A 122 6.03 20.67 17.75
C PHE A 122 5.91 19.41 18.61
N VAL A 123 5.29 18.39 18.04
CA VAL A 123 5.26 17.01 18.57
C VAL A 123 5.91 16.10 17.54
N ASN A 124 7.11 15.64 17.86
CA ASN A 124 7.92 14.78 17.00
C ASN A 124 7.78 13.32 17.45
N VAL A 125 7.17 12.50 16.61
CA VAL A 125 6.94 11.08 16.91
C VAL A 125 7.86 10.23 16.03
N THR A 126 8.61 9.34 16.67
CA THR A 126 9.45 8.35 16.01
C THR A 126 8.82 6.98 16.17
N THR A 127 8.59 6.30 15.05
CA THR A 127 7.97 4.97 15.02
C THR A 127 8.76 4.00 14.14
N ARG A 128 8.46 2.72 14.29
CA ARG A 128 8.93 1.63 13.43
C ARG A 128 7.73 0.91 12.85
N ILE A 129 7.82 0.56 11.57
CA ILE A 129 6.81 -0.23 10.88
C ILE A 129 7.20 -1.71 11.01
N TRP A 130 6.28 -2.56 11.46
CA TRP A 130 6.51 -3.99 11.61
C TRP A 130 6.59 -4.71 10.26
N ASN A 131 7.82 -4.98 9.78
CA ASN A 131 8.05 -5.69 8.52
C ASN A 131 7.39 -7.07 8.50
N GLY A 132 7.36 -7.78 9.64
CA GLY A 132 6.80 -9.13 9.73
C GLY A 132 5.32 -9.21 9.36
N THR A 133 4.53 -8.18 9.68
CA THR A 133 3.11 -8.10 9.31
C THR A 133 2.95 -8.04 7.80
N PHE A 134 3.68 -7.15 7.12
CA PHE A 134 3.62 -7.02 5.67
C PHE A 134 4.29 -8.22 4.94
N ALA A 135 5.23 -8.90 5.58
CA ALA A 135 5.76 -10.13 5.03
C ALA A 135 4.72 -11.27 5.07
N ALA A 136 4.01 -11.41 6.19
CA ALA A 136 3.01 -12.47 6.42
C ALA A 136 1.67 -12.22 5.71
N SER A 137 1.31 -10.97 5.45
CA SER A 137 0.03 -10.59 4.84
C SER A 137 0.09 -10.51 3.30
N SER A 138 -1.05 -10.77 2.65
CA SER A 138 -1.24 -10.56 1.22
C SER A 138 -1.81 -9.17 0.94
N PHE A 139 -1.06 -8.32 0.25
CA PHE A 139 -1.47 -7.00 -0.22
C PHE A 139 -0.58 -6.60 -1.41
N GLN A 140 -1.03 -5.65 -2.22
CA GLN A 140 -0.23 -5.07 -3.31
C GLN A 140 0.35 -3.71 -2.90
N SER A 141 -0.52 -2.80 -2.48
CA SER A 141 -0.17 -1.48 -1.97
C SER A 141 -1.22 -1.07 -0.95
N THR A 142 -0.80 -0.49 0.17
CA THR A 142 -1.69 0.05 1.19
C THR A 142 -1.08 1.31 1.79
N VAL A 143 -1.91 2.24 2.24
CA VAL A 143 -1.45 3.46 2.91
C VAL A 143 -1.65 3.30 4.41
N LEU A 144 -0.57 3.38 5.19
CA LEU A 144 -0.62 3.37 6.64
C LEU A 144 -0.75 4.80 7.15
N THR A 145 -1.90 5.12 7.76
CA THR A 145 -2.27 6.50 8.09
C THR A 145 -2.45 6.69 9.60
N VAL A 146 -1.76 7.68 10.14
CA VAL A 146 -1.97 8.24 11.48
C VAL A 146 -2.95 9.39 11.37
N SER A 147 -3.99 9.42 12.20
CA SER A 147 -4.93 10.53 12.27
C SER A 147 -4.68 11.40 13.49
N THR A 148 -4.96 12.68 13.36
CA THR A 148 -4.80 13.66 14.43
C THR A 148 -6.06 14.52 14.54
N GLU A 149 -6.35 14.93 15.76
CA GLU A 149 -7.42 15.86 16.08
C GLU A 149 -6.94 16.83 17.15
N ILE A 150 -7.24 18.11 16.96
CA ILE A 150 -6.93 19.15 17.93
C ILE A 150 -8.20 19.84 18.40
N GLU A 151 -8.30 20.05 19.71
CA GLU A 151 -9.39 20.75 20.34
C GLU A 151 -8.84 21.83 21.28
N THR A 152 -9.61 22.88 21.51
CA THR A 152 -9.26 23.92 22.49
C THR A 152 -10.22 23.82 23.68
N SER A 153 -9.84 24.38 24.83
CA SER A 153 -10.77 24.51 25.96
C SER A 153 -11.98 25.41 25.70
N GLN A 154 -11.94 26.21 24.63
CA GLN A 154 -12.95 27.21 24.28
C GLN A 154 -13.37 27.04 22.81
N PRO A 155 -14.02 25.91 22.45
CA PRO A 155 -14.34 25.58 21.06
C PRO A 155 -15.32 26.57 20.42
N GLU A 156 -16.16 27.23 21.22
CA GLU A 156 -17.13 28.24 20.75
C GLU A 156 -16.50 29.60 20.44
N LEU A 157 -15.29 29.87 20.95
CA LEU A 157 -14.61 31.17 20.81
C LEU A 157 -13.44 31.12 19.82
N LEU A 158 -12.88 29.94 19.59
CA LEU A 158 -11.66 29.76 18.80
C LEU A 158 -11.93 28.89 17.58
N VAL A 159 -11.60 29.42 16.40
CA VAL A 159 -11.69 28.68 15.14
C VAL A 159 -10.37 27.98 14.84
N ILE A 160 -10.42 26.67 14.61
CA ILE A 160 -9.26 25.85 14.25
C ILE A 160 -9.30 25.59 12.74
N SER A 161 -8.30 26.08 12.00
CA SER A 161 -8.23 25.89 10.54
C SER A 161 -8.09 24.42 10.12
N HIS A 162 -7.25 23.67 10.83
CA HIS A 162 -6.98 22.26 10.55
C HIS A 162 -7.30 21.41 11.79
N LYS A 163 -8.60 21.24 12.07
CA LYS A 163 -9.05 20.43 13.22
C LYS A 163 -8.59 18.98 13.11
N HIS A 164 -8.64 18.41 11.91
CA HIS A 164 -8.19 17.05 11.63
C HIS A 164 -7.10 17.03 10.56
N LEU A 165 -6.03 16.29 10.80
CA LEU A 165 -4.97 16.03 9.83
C LEU A 165 -4.60 14.55 9.82
N THR A 166 -4.15 14.07 8.67
CA THR A 166 -3.70 12.70 8.48
C THR A 166 -2.29 12.68 7.93
N VAL A 167 -1.42 11.83 8.49
CA VAL A 167 -0.06 11.59 8.00
C VAL A 167 0.02 10.14 7.55
N GLY A 168 0.30 9.92 6.26
CA GLY A 168 0.31 8.60 5.65
C GLY A 168 1.66 8.23 5.06
N VAL A 169 1.96 6.93 5.05
CA VAL A 169 3.08 6.35 4.29
C VAL A 169 2.57 5.19 3.45
N THR A 170 2.96 5.17 2.17
CA THR A 170 2.58 4.10 1.25
C THR A 170 3.53 2.92 1.41
N ILE A 171 2.97 1.74 1.60
CA ILE A 171 3.70 0.47 1.69
C ILE A 171 3.27 -0.38 0.51
N SER A 172 4.23 -0.82 -0.29
CA SER A 172 3.98 -1.65 -1.46
C SER A 172 4.84 -2.90 -1.46
N LYS A 173 4.28 -4.00 -1.95
CA LYS A 173 4.97 -5.28 -2.08
C LYS A 173 5.36 -5.49 -3.54
N PRO A 174 6.65 -5.33 -3.90
CA PRO A 174 7.08 -5.52 -5.29
C PRO A 174 6.88 -6.99 -5.68
N GLY A 175 6.33 -7.22 -6.87
CA GLY A 175 6.14 -8.57 -7.42
C GLY A 175 4.75 -9.19 -7.22
N VAL A 176 3.86 -8.56 -6.45
CA VAL A 176 2.43 -8.90 -6.46
C VAL A 176 1.83 -8.30 -7.73
N LYS A 177 1.94 -9.03 -8.85
CA LYS A 177 1.17 -8.73 -10.06
C LYS A 177 -0.29 -8.95 -9.70
N GLY A 178 -1.10 -7.89 -9.75
CA GLY A 178 -2.54 -8.00 -9.53
C GLY A 178 -3.10 -9.17 -10.33
N GLU A 179 -3.96 -9.97 -9.70
CA GLU A 179 -4.59 -11.12 -10.36
C GLU A 179 -5.39 -10.61 -11.55
N ILE A 180 -4.86 -10.74 -12.76
CA ILE A 180 -5.58 -10.41 -13.99
C ILE A 180 -6.77 -11.37 -14.03
N PRO A 181 -8.02 -10.89 -13.97
CA PRO A 181 -9.17 -11.79 -13.91
C PRO A 181 -9.13 -12.71 -15.13
N VAL A 182 -9.21 -14.03 -14.89
CA VAL A 182 -9.16 -15.03 -15.97
C VAL A 182 -10.24 -14.75 -17.03
N GLY A 183 -11.38 -14.20 -16.62
CA GLY A 183 -12.44 -13.76 -17.52
C GLY A 183 -12.02 -12.70 -18.54
N VAL A 184 -11.11 -11.77 -18.18
CA VAL A 184 -10.57 -10.77 -19.11
C VAL A 184 -9.71 -11.45 -20.17
N ILE A 185 -8.88 -12.42 -19.79
CA ILE A 185 -8.05 -13.20 -20.72
C ILE A 185 -8.94 -13.97 -21.70
N VAL A 186 -9.91 -14.73 -21.19
CA VAL A 186 -10.83 -15.52 -22.00
C VAL A 186 -11.66 -14.61 -22.92
N GLY A 187 -12.17 -13.50 -22.40
CA GLY A 187 -12.94 -12.53 -23.16
C GLY A 187 -12.13 -11.89 -24.29
N SER A 188 -10.87 -11.52 -24.03
CA SER A 188 -9.98 -10.99 -25.06
C SER A 188 -9.66 -12.00 -26.16
N VAL A 189 -9.48 -13.28 -25.83
CA VAL A 189 -9.24 -14.33 -26.83
C VAL A 189 -10.48 -14.52 -27.72
N ILE A 190 -11.67 -14.63 -27.13
CA ILE A 190 -12.92 -14.78 -27.89
C ILE A 190 -13.18 -13.55 -28.76
N GLY A 191 -13.04 -12.35 -28.19
CA GLY A 191 -13.21 -11.10 -28.92
C GLY A 191 -12.22 -10.95 -30.08
N GLY A 192 -10.95 -11.32 -29.86
CA GLY A 192 -9.92 -11.33 -30.88
C GLY A 192 -10.23 -12.29 -32.04
N LEU A 193 -10.69 -13.50 -31.73
CA LEU A 193 -11.08 -14.50 -32.73
C LEU A 193 -12.30 -14.06 -33.56
N LEU A 194 -13.30 -13.47 -32.91
CA LEU A 194 -14.48 -12.94 -33.61
C LEU A 194 -14.11 -11.78 -34.54
N LEU A 195 -13.28 -10.86 -34.06
CA LEU A 195 -12.79 -9.75 -34.88
C LEU A 195 -11.97 -10.27 -36.06
N LEU A 196 -11.08 -11.23 -35.83
CA LEU A 196 -10.29 -11.88 -36.88
C LEU A 196 -11.19 -12.55 -37.94
N ALA A 197 -12.21 -13.31 -37.52
CA ALA A 197 -13.15 -13.95 -38.42
C ALA A 197 -13.93 -12.93 -39.27
N LEU A 198 -14.33 -11.80 -38.68
CA LEU A 198 -15.00 -10.71 -39.38
C LEU A 198 -14.08 -10.09 -40.44
N VAL A 199 -12.81 -9.82 -40.10
CA VAL A 199 -11.81 -9.28 -41.06
C VAL A 199 -11.57 -10.25 -42.21
N ILE A 200 -11.43 -11.56 -41.93
CA ILE A 200 -11.30 -12.59 -42.97
C ILE A 200 -12.53 -12.59 -43.87
N GLY A 201 -13.74 -12.51 -43.30
CA GLY A 201 -14.99 -12.45 -44.05
C GLY A 201 -15.06 -11.23 -44.98
N LEU A 202 -14.64 -10.06 -44.51
CA LEU A 202 -14.56 -8.85 -45.33
C LEU A 202 -13.52 -9.00 -46.45
N LEU A 203 -12.31 -9.46 -46.15
CA LEU A 203 -11.25 -9.67 -47.14
C LEU A 203 -11.63 -10.71 -48.20
N TRP A 204 -12.40 -11.73 -47.81
CA TRP A 204 -12.97 -12.70 -48.75
C TRP A 204 -14.01 -12.03 -49.65
N LYS A 205 -14.93 -11.26 -49.09
CA LYS A 205 -15.99 -10.56 -49.84
C LYS A 205 -15.43 -9.52 -50.81
N PHE A 206 -14.36 -8.82 -50.44
CA PHE A 206 -13.66 -7.87 -51.32
C PHE A 206 -12.70 -8.56 -52.32
N GLY A 207 -12.66 -9.90 -52.36
CA GLY A 207 -11.99 -10.66 -53.42
C GLY A 207 -10.47 -10.79 -53.28
N PHE A 208 -9.89 -10.43 -52.14
CA PHE A 208 -8.44 -10.47 -51.92
C PHE A 208 -7.89 -11.90 -51.84
N PHE A 209 -8.61 -12.81 -51.17
CA PHE A 209 -8.18 -14.21 -51.00
C PHE A 209 -8.58 -15.16 -52.14
N ARG A 210 -9.59 -14.81 -52.95
CA ARG A 210 -10.07 -15.68 -54.06
C ARG A 210 -8.98 -15.96 -55.10
N ARG A 211 -8.09 -14.99 -55.37
CA ARG A 211 -6.99 -15.18 -56.33
C ARG A 211 -5.83 -16.01 -55.77
N LYS A 212 -5.51 -15.89 -54.48
CA LYS A 212 -4.40 -16.63 -53.86
C LYS A 212 -4.74 -18.09 -53.54
N TYR A 213 -5.98 -18.37 -53.09
CA TYR A 213 -6.39 -19.75 -52.77
C TYR A 213 -6.42 -20.66 -54.01
N GLN A 214 -6.83 -20.13 -55.17
CA GLN A 214 -6.76 -20.87 -56.44
C GLN A 214 -5.33 -21.18 -56.87
N GLN A 215 -4.36 -20.29 -56.60
CA GLN A 215 -2.95 -20.55 -56.90
C GLN A 215 -2.34 -21.59 -55.95
N LEU A 216 -2.68 -21.57 -54.66
CA LEU A 216 -2.21 -22.57 -53.69
C LEU A 216 -2.74 -23.99 -53.98
N MET A 217 -4.03 -24.13 -54.29
CA MET A 217 -4.59 -25.43 -54.68
C MET A 217 -3.94 -25.94 -55.96
N LYS A 218 -3.79 -25.08 -56.97
CA LYS A 218 -3.15 -25.45 -58.24
C LYS A 218 -1.70 -25.91 -58.06
N ASN A 219 -0.92 -25.22 -57.22
CA ASN A 219 0.46 -25.63 -56.93
C ASN A 219 0.54 -26.93 -56.12
N THR A 220 -0.42 -27.18 -55.20
CA THR A 220 -0.48 -28.43 -54.43
C THR A 220 -0.84 -29.61 -55.31
N ASP A 221 -1.75 -29.41 -56.28
CA ASP A 221 -2.11 -30.42 -57.27
C ASP A 221 -0.95 -30.67 -58.27
N GLU A 222 -0.20 -29.62 -58.65
CA GLU A 222 1.01 -29.74 -59.48
C GLU A 222 2.17 -30.45 -58.75
N ASP A 223 2.41 -30.13 -57.47
CA ASP A 223 3.42 -30.81 -56.63
C ASP A 223 3.08 -32.30 -56.40
N GLN A 224 1.79 -32.64 -56.23
CA GLN A 224 1.35 -34.04 -56.13
C GLN A 224 1.53 -34.80 -57.45
N ALA A 225 1.21 -34.19 -58.59
CA ALA A 225 1.35 -34.81 -59.91
C ALA A 225 2.83 -35.01 -60.32
N GLU A 226 3.74 -34.10 -59.95
CA GLU A 226 5.18 -34.23 -60.22
C GLU A 226 5.83 -35.35 -59.39
N THR A 227 5.35 -35.55 -58.15
CA THR A 227 5.87 -36.60 -57.25
C THR A 227 5.41 -38.01 -57.67
N GLU A 228 4.20 -38.15 -58.20
CA GLU A 228 3.69 -39.43 -58.74
C GLU A 228 4.36 -39.78 -60.09
N GLY A 229 4.62 -38.79 -60.96
CA GLY A 229 5.28 -39.02 -62.25
C GLY A 229 6.77 -39.38 -62.17
N LEU A 230 7.49 -38.96 -61.12
CA LEU A 230 8.89 -39.34 -60.92
C LEU A 230 9.03 -40.79 -60.42
N GLN A 231 8.00 -41.32 -59.75
CA GLN A 231 7.98 -42.68 -59.21
C GLN A 231 7.66 -43.73 -60.30
N GLU A 232 6.89 -43.36 -61.33
CA GLU A 232 6.54 -44.22 -62.46
C GLU A 232 7.71 -44.41 -63.45
N ASN A 233 8.54 -43.37 -63.66
CA ASN A 233 9.67 -43.40 -64.60
C ASN A 233 10.93 -44.10 -64.06
N ALA A 234 11.04 -44.34 -62.75
CA ALA A 234 12.13 -45.09 -62.15
C ALA A 234 11.89 -46.62 -62.11
N ALA A 235 10.70 -47.08 -62.51
CA ALA A 235 10.28 -48.48 -62.49
C ALA A 235 10.21 -49.14 -63.90
N ALA A 236 10.65 -48.44 -64.95
CA ALA A 236 10.68 -48.90 -66.33
C ALA A 236 12.11 -49.22 -66.81
#